data_AF-A0A7K4CGB4-F1
#
_entry.id   AF-A0A7K4CGB4-F1
#
_cell.length_a   1.000
_cell.length_b   1.000
_cell.length_c   1.000
_cell.angle_alpha   90.00
_cell.angle_beta   90.00
_cell.angle_gamma   90.00
#
_symmetry.space_group_name_H-M   'P 1'
#
loop_
_entity.id
_entity.type
_entity.pdbx_description
1 polymer ?
#
loop_
_entity_poly.entity_id
_entity_poly.type
_entity_poly.pdbx_seq_one_letter_code
_entity_poly.pdbx_strand_id
1 'polypeptide(L)'
;MRCTICMVTASAVLEFLGKLVPGYDYRSKMSRLNTDRSVREKLVRELRKSATNLKEVSDLAYRDGRREVVDHIKDVLKGIDLFTVEIEGAPFGQSPLLKTDNVSDDDIDHMIEFDRQLALSLEIITKTSELVYEHVLKGETSDIVMQVRKVKKELDLMKNTFSDRLDYFMKR
;
A
#
# COMPACT_ATOMS: atom_id res chain seq x y z
N MET A 1 10.44 -18.99 -28.88
CA MET A 1 10.36 -17.52 -28.99
C MET A 1 10.17 -16.96 -27.58
N ARG A 2 11.15 -16.25 -27.05
CA ARG A 2 11.04 -15.60 -25.73
C ARG A 2 10.39 -14.24 -25.93
N CYS A 3 9.26 -14.02 -25.25
CA CYS A 3 8.49 -12.78 -25.30
C CYS A 3 9.32 -11.63 -24.71
N THR A 4 9.53 -10.57 -25.49
CA THR A 4 10.41 -9.43 -25.16
C THR A 4 9.63 -8.31 -24.48
N ILE A 5 8.77 -8.62 -23.51
CA ILE A 5 8.00 -7.60 -22.79
C ILE A 5 7.99 -7.95 -21.29
N CYS A 6 8.52 -7.03 -20.49
CA CYS A 6 8.57 -7.02 -19.01
C CYS A 6 9.59 -7.95 -18.32
N MET A 7 10.90 -7.71 -18.53
CA MET A 7 11.89 -8.03 -17.49
C MET A 7 12.18 -6.77 -16.68
N VAL A 8 11.34 -6.45 -15.70
CA VAL A 8 11.87 -5.76 -14.52
C VAL A 8 12.76 -6.82 -13.86
N THR A 9 14.07 -6.62 -13.89
CA THR A 9 15.00 -7.60 -13.31
C THR A 9 14.75 -7.70 -11.81
N ALA A 10 14.88 -8.89 -11.21
CA ALA A 10 14.70 -9.09 -9.77
C ALA A 10 15.53 -8.09 -8.93
N SER A 11 16.69 -7.69 -9.45
CA SER A 11 17.54 -6.63 -8.88
C SER A 11 16.83 -5.27 -8.77
N ALA A 12 16.13 -4.83 -9.83
CA ALA A 12 15.41 -3.56 -9.83
C ALA A 12 14.21 -3.56 -8.86
N VAL A 13 13.53 -4.70 -8.71
CA VAL A 13 12.45 -4.86 -7.72
C VAL A 13 13.00 -4.75 -6.29
N LEU A 14 14.07 -5.47 -6.00
CA LEU A 14 14.72 -5.43 -4.69
C LEU A 14 15.29 -4.03 -4.37
N GLU A 15 15.86 -3.34 -5.36
CA GLU A 15 16.34 -1.97 -5.16
C GLU A 15 15.19 -1.00 -4.85
N PHE A 16 14.08 -1.11 -5.56
CA PHE A 16 12.88 -0.32 -5.31
C PHE A 16 12.33 -0.56 -3.89
N LEU A 17 12.17 -1.84 -3.51
CA LEU A 17 11.68 -2.20 -2.18
C LEU A 17 12.66 -1.82 -1.07
N GLY A 18 13.96 -1.99 -1.29
CA GLY A 18 15.00 -1.58 -0.35
C GLY A 18 15.08 -0.08 -0.11
N LYS A 19 14.72 0.75 -1.10
CA LYS A 19 14.56 2.21 -0.92
C LYS A 19 13.35 2.56 -0.05
N LEU A 20 12.28 1.77 -0.14
CA LEU A 20 11.05 2.00 0.63
C LEU A 20 11.14 1.46 2.06
N VAL A 21 11.81 0.32 2.23
CA VAL A 21 11.94 -0.44 3.47
C VAL A 21 13.43 -0.76 3.69
N PRO A 22 14.13 0.00 4.54
CA PRO A 22 15.53 -0.28 4.82
C PRO A 22 15.73 -1.68 5.40
N GLY A 23 16.73 -2.42 4.88
CA GLY A 23 17.01 -3.79 5.33
C GLY A 23 16.08 -4.86 4.74
N TYR A 24 15.35 -4.53 3.67
CA TYR A 24 14.46 -5.45 2.96
C TYR A 24 15.18 -6.74 2.51
N ASP A 25 14.81 -7.87 3.10
CA ASP A 25 15.32 -9.20 2.75
C ASP A 25 14.43 -10.33 3.30
N TYR A 26 14.18 -11.37 2.50
CA TYR A 26 13.44 -12.57 2.90
C TYR A 26 14.31 -13.84 2.97
N ARG A 27 15.62 -13.77 2.76
CA ARG A 27 16.49 -14.95 2.71
C ARG A 27 16.73 -15.58 4.08
N SER A 28 16.95 -14.76 5.11
CA SER A 28 17.13 -15.25 6.48
C SER A 28 15.85 -15.12 7.30
N LYS A 29 15.60 -16.03 8.24
CA LYS A 29 14.42 -15.99 9.12
C LYS A 29 14.26 -14.66 9.87
N MET A 30 15.36 -14.17 10.43
CA MET A 30 15.34 -12.88 11.14
C MET A 30 15.06 -11.73 10.17
N SER A 31 15.70 -11.75 8.97
CA SER A 31 15.40 -10.77 7.92
C SER A 31 13.92 -10.82 7.52
N ARG A 32 13.34 -12.02 7.33
CA ARG A 32 11.92 -12.18 6.93
C ARG A 32 10.97 -11.51 7.93
N LEU A 33 11.17 -11.77 9.22
CA LEU A 33 10.35 -11.20 10.29
C LEU A 33 10.50 -9.67 10.36
N ASN A 34 11.72 -9.17 10.22
CA ASN A 34 11.98 -7.73 10.20
C ASN A 34 11.36 -7.07 8.97
N THR A 35 11.52 -7.67 7.79
CA THR A 35 10.94 -7.20 6.53
C THR A 35 9.41 -7.15 6.60
N ASP A 36 8.75 -8.22 7.07
CA ASP A 36 7.29 -8.24 7.23
C ASP A 36 6.82 -7.11 8.17
N ARG A 37 7.54 -6.89 9.28
CA ARG A 37 7.24 -5.80 10.22
C ARG A 37 7.37 -4.44 9.54
N SER A 38 8.52 -4.19 8.93
CA SER A 38 8.84 -2.87 8.38
C SER A 38 7.97 -2.53 7.16
N VAL A 39 7.58 -3.53 6.36
CA VAL A 39 6.57 -3.35 5.31
C VAL A 39 5.25 -2.89 5.93
N ARG A 40 4.69 -3.62 6.91
CA ARG A 40 3.42 -3.25 7.58
C ARG A 40 3.48 -1.84 8.17
N GLU A 41 4.54 -1.52 8.89
CA GLU A 41 4.75 -0.19 9.47
C GLU A 41 4.83 0.92 8.41
N LYS A 42 5.49 0.64 7.27
CA LYS A 42 5.52 1.57 6.13
C LYS A 42 4.13 1.78 5.55
N LEU A 43 3.37 0.71 5.30
CA LEU A 43 2.00 0.81 4.75
C LEU A 43 1.13 1.68 5.65
N VAL A 44 1.08 1.37 6.95
CA VAL A 44 0.25 2.09 7.92
C VAL A 44 0.63 3.56 8.01
N ARG A 45 1.93 3.87 8.09
CA ARG A 45 2.42 5.25 8.19
C ARG A 45 2.02 6.09 6.97
N GLU A 46 2.24 5.57 5.77
CA GLU A 46 1.95 6.31 4.53
C GLU A 46 0.44 6.42 4.30
N LEU A 47 -0.34 5.38 4.60
CA LEU A 47 -1.81 5.43 4.55
C LEU A 47 -2.37 6.48 5.51
N ARG A 48 -1.85 6.56 6.74
CA ARG A 48 -2.22 7.62 7.69
C ARG A 48 -1.87 9.01 7.18
N LYS A 49 -0.71 9.19 6.54
CA LYS A 49 -0.32 10.46 5.90
C LYS A 49 -1.32 10.84 4.79
N SER A 50 -1.66 9.91 3.90
CA SER A 50 -2.67 10.14 2.86
C SER A 50 -4.04 10.46 3.44
N ALA A 51 -4.45 9.82 4.53
CA ALA A 51 -5.70 10.14 5.21
C ALA A 51 -5.70 11.56 5.79
N THR A 52 -4.58 12.04 6.35
CA THR A 52 -4.45 13.43 6.78
C THR A 52 -4.64 14.40 5.62
N ASN A 53 -3.96 14.20 4.50
CA ASN A 53 -4.12 15.05 3.31
C ASN A 53 -5.57 15.08 2.81
N LEU A 54 -6.19 13.90 2.69
CA LEU A 54 -7.58 13.79 2.24
C LEU A 54 -8.56 14.44 3.23
N LYS A 55 -8.31 14.36 4.55
CA LYS A 55 -9.12 15.04 5.55
C LYS A 55 -9.07 16.55 5.38
N GLU A 56 -7.90 17.12 5.15
CA GLU A 56 -7.75 18.56 4.88
C GLU A 56 -8.50 18.97 3.61
N VAL A 57 -8.42 18.16 2.54
CA VAL A 57 -9.20 18.37 1.31
C VAL A 57 -10.70 18.33 1.59
N SER A 58 -11.17 17.37 2.39
CA SER A 58 -12.57 17.24 2.77
C SER A 58 -13.05 18.48 3.52
N ASP A 59 -12.26 19.01 4.45
CA ASP A 59 -12.61 20.21 5.22
C ASP A 59 -12.72 21.45 4.32
N LEU A 60 -11.82 21.58 3.33
CA LEU A 60 -11.88 22.66 2.33
C LEU A 60 -13.09 22.50 1.42
N ALA A 61 -13.32 21.31 0.87
CA ALA A 61 -14.49 21.01 0.03
C ALA A 61 -15.81 21.25 0.77
N TYR A 62 -15.87 20.97 2.08
CA TYR A 62 -17.03 21.24 2.92
C TYR A 62 -17.33 22.75 3.00
N ARG A 63 -16.31 23.58 3.22
CA ARG A 63 -16.44 25.04 3.29
C ARG A 63 -16.92 25.63 1.96
N ASP A 64 -16.48 25.05 0.85
CA ASP A 64 -16.88 25.43 -0.51
C ASP A 64 -18.26 24.89 -0.93
N GLY A 65 -18.97 24.18 -0.05
CA GLY A 65 -20.28 23.60 -0.36
C GLY A 65 -20.26 22.38 -1.28
N ARG A 66 -19.09 21.78 -1.54
CA ARG A 66 -18.91 20.65 -2.47
C ARG A 66 -19.21 19.31 -1.79
N ARG A 67 -20.49 19.06 -1.49
CA ARG A 67 -20.95 17.89 -0.72
C ARG A 67 -20.54 16.55 -1.33
N GLU A 68 -20.64 16.40 -2.66
CA GLU A 68 -20.27 15.15 -3.35
C GLU A 68 -18.78 14.77 -3.13
N VAL A 69 -17.88 15.77 -3.15
CA VAL A 69 -16.45 15.56 -2.90
C VAL A 69 -16.23 15.07 -1.47
N VAL A 70 -16.91 15.69 -0.50
CA VAL A 70 -16.84 15.31 0.91
C VAL A 70 -17.27 13.86 1.12
N ASP A 71 -18.36 13.43 0.49
CA ASP A 71 -18.89 12.08 0.64
C ASP A 71 -17.93 11.02 0.07
N HIS A 72 -17.37 11.29 -1.12
CA HIS A 72 -16.35 10.41 -1.70
C HIS A 72 -15.08 10.32 -0.86
N ILE A 73 -14.65 11.42 -0.24
CA ILE A 73 -13.46 11.40 0.62
C ILE A 73 -13.75 10.64 1.93
N LYS A 74 -14.91 10.84 2.55
CA LYS A 74 -15.30 10.12 3.77
C LYS A 74 -15.28 8.61 3.58
N ASP A 75 -15.76 8.12 2.44
CA ASP A 75 -15.68 6.71 2.08
C ASP A 75 -14.24 6.20 2.07
N VAL A 76 -13.33 6.95 1.43
CA VAL A 76 -11.91 6.59 1.35
C VAL A 76 -11.25 6.63 2.73
N LEU A 77 -11.52 7.68 3.53
CA LEU A 77 -10.98 7.81 4.89
C LEU A 77 -11.39 6.63 5.77
N LYS A 78 -12.67 6.26 5.75
CA LYS A 78 -13.17 5.07 6.46
C LYS A 78 -12.48 3.80 5.95
N GLY A 79 -12.30 3.70 4.63
CA GLY A 79 -11.61 2.58 4.02
C GLY A 79 -10.15 2.45 4.47
N ILE A 80 -9.43 3.58 4.59
CA ILE A 80 -8.05 3.62 5.07
C ILE A 80 -7.98 3.23 6.54
N ASP A 81 -8.85 3.80 7.37
CA ASP A 81 -8.89 3.54 8.81
C ASP A 81 -9.05 2.03 9.09
N LEU A 82 -10.10 1.42 8.51
CA LEU A 82 -10.35 -0.02 8.62
C LEU A 82 -9.15 -0.86 8.16
N PHE A 83 -8.51 -0.47 7.05
CA PHE A 83 -7.36 -1.22 6.54
C PHE A 83 -6.14 -1.10 7.44
N THR A 84 -5.88 0.08 8.00
CA THR A 84 -4.76 0.26 8.93
C THR A 84 -4.95 -0.60 10.18
N VAL A 85 -6.17 -0.67 10.71
CA VAL A 85 -6.52 -1.56 11.84
C VAL A 85 -6.31 -3.03 11.46
N GLU A 86 -6.69 -3.43 10.24
CA GLU A 86 -6.47 -4.79 9.74
C GLU A 86 -4.97 -5.14 9.65
N ILE A 87 -4.14 -4.25 9.10
CA ILE A 87 -2.69 -4.46 8.98
C ILE A 87 -2.05 -4.61 10.37
N GLU A 88 -2.41 -3.73 11.32
CA GLU A 88 -1.89 -3.72 12.69
C GLU A 88 -2.39 -4.93 13.50
N GLY A 89 -3.63 -5.37 13.27
CA GLY A 89 -4.24 -6.51 13.97
C GLY A 89 -3.91 -7.88 13.37
N ALA A 90 -3.41 -7.94 12.14
CA ALA A 90 -3.06 -9.19 11.49
C ALA A 90 -1.90 -9.91 12.22
N PRO A 91 -1.89 -11.26 12.24
CA PRO A 91 -1.02 -12.04 13.13
C PRO A 91 0.45 -11.97 12.72
N PHE A 92 1.16 -10.96 13.23
CA PHE A 92 2.57 -10.71 12.95
C PHE A 92 3.47 -11.86 13.40
N GLY A 93 4.35 -12.31 12.50
CA GLY A 93 5.35 -13.34 12.79
C GLY A 93 4.76 -14.68 13.24
N GLN A 94 3.44 -14.89 13.15
CA GLN A 94 2.78 -16.15 13.47
C GLN A 94 2.65 -17.08 12.27
N SER A 95 2.77 -16.53 11.06
CA SER A 95 2.77 -17.28 9.80
C SER A 95 3.83 -18.39 9.82
N PRO A 96 3.47 -19.64 9.43
CA PRO A 96 4.43 -20.73 9.33
C PRO A 96 5.56 -20.42 8.32
N LEU A 97 5.24 -19.81 7.18
CA LEU A 97 6.21 -19.41 6.16
C LEU A 97 7.28 -18.42 6.68
N LEU A 98 6.92 -17.53 7.60
CA LEU A 98 7.88 -16.62 8.24
C LEU A 98 8.76 -17.30 9.29
N LYS A 99 8.27 -18.39 9.90
CA LYS A 99 8.94 -19.10 11.01
C LYS A 99 9.82 -20.26 10.56
N THR A 100 9.57 -20.84 9.39
CA THR A 100 10.40 -21.95 8.91
C THR A 100 11.85 -21.49 8.71
N ASP A 101 12.79 -22.39 8.98
CA ASP A 101 14.21 -22.10 8.85
C ASP A 101 14.63 -22.03 7.37
N ASN A 102 14.04 -22.90 6.53
CA ASN A 102 14.24 -22.93 5.09
C ASN A 102 12.95 -22.57 4.36
N VAL A 103 13.05 -21.64 3.42
CA VAL A 103 11.98 -21.20 2.52
C VAL A 103 12.49 -21.43 1.10
N SER A 104 11.63 -21.89 0.19
CA SER A 104 12.03 -22.08 -1.21
C SER A 104 12.28 -20.74 -1.90
N ASP A 105 13.11 -20.74 -2.95
CA ASP A 105 13.32 -19.52 -3.76
C ASP A 105 12.00 -19.05 -4.39
N ASP A 106 11.15 -19.98 -4.82
CA ASP A 106 9.80 -19.68 -5.33
C ASP A 106 8.96 -18.94 -4.29
N ASP A 107 8.94 -19.39 -3.04
CA ASP A 107 8.21 -18.72 -1.96
C ASP A 107 8.77 -17.31 -1.71
N ILE A 108 10.10 -17.15 -1.70
CA ILE A 108 10.75 -15.85 -1.56
C ILE A 108 10.30 -14.90 -2.69
N ASP A 109 10.27 -15.37 -3.93
CA ASP A 109 9.83 -14.58 -5.09
C ASP A 109 8.36 -14.16 -4.96
N HIS A 110 7.48 -15.04 -4.46
CA HIS A 110 6.08 -14.69 -4.20
C HIS A 110 5.94 -13.64 -3.08
N MET A 111 6.70 -13.79 -1.98
CA MET A 111 6.72 -12.80 -0.90
C MET A 111 7.15 -11.41 -1.40
N ILE A 112 8.19 -11.37 -2.24
CA ILE A 112 8.68 -10.15 -2.87
C ILE A 112 7.63 -9.54 -3.80
N GLU A 113 6.96 -10.36 -4.62
CA GLU A 113 5.96 -9.88 -5.56
C GLU A 113 4.72 -9.29 -4.84
N PHE A 114 4.27 -9.90 -3.74
CA PHE A 114 3.21 -9.30 -2.91
C PHE A 114 3.61 -7.91 -2.40
N ASP A 115 4.81 -7.78 -1.84
CA ASP A 115 5.28 -6.49 -1.31
C ASP A 115 5.47 -5.45 -2.42
N ARG A 116 5.90 -5.87 -3.62
CA ARG A 116 5.99 -5.01 -4.79
C ARG A 116 4.61 -4.47 -5.18
N GLN A 117 3.59 -5.31 -5.25
CA GLN A 117 2.22 -4.89 -5.59
C GLN A 117 1.64 -3.94 -4.54
N LEU A 118 1.89 -4.22 -3.26
CA LEU A 118 1.52 -3.33 -2.15
C LEU A 118 2.23 -1.97 -2.26
N ALA A 119 3.52 -1.97 -2.55
CA ALA A 119 4.32 -0.76 -2.70
C ALA A 119 3.87 0.11 -3.88
N LEU A 120 3.55 -0.51 -5.02
CA LEU A 120 3.03 0.20 -6.20
C LEU A 120 1.66 0.84 -5.91
N SER A 121 0.75 0.10 -5.30
CA SER A 121 -0.57 0.62 -4.92
C SER A 121 -0.43 1.78 -3.92
N LEU A 122 0.46 1.63 -2.93
CA LEU A 122 0.75 2.67 -1.95
C LEU A 122 1.31 3.93 -2.60
N GLU A 123 2.24 3.81 -3.55
CA GLU A 123 2.81 4.95 -4.27
C GLU A 123 1.74 5.71 -5.06
N ILE A 124 0.77 5.01 -5.67
CA ILE A 124 -0.32 5.66 -6.37
C ILE A 124 -1.24 6.40 -5.38
N ILE A 125 -1.58 5.78 -4.25
CA ILE A 125 -2.39 6.40 -3.19
C ILE A 125 -1.73 7.66 -2.65
N THR A 126 -0.44 7.59 -2.28
CA THR A 126 0.29 8.72 -1.70
C THR A 126 0.39 9.87 -2.69
N LYS A 127 0.91 9.63 -3.90
CA LYS A 127 1.03 10.66 -4.93
C LYS A 127 -0.32 11.27 -5.30
N THR A 128 -1.36 10.45 -5.46
CA THR A 128 -2.70 10.97 -5.83
C THR A 128 -3.28 11.80 -4.69
N SER A 129 -3.12 11.39 -3.43
CA SER A 129 -3.59 12.17 -2.27
C SER A 129 -2.86 13.51 -2.13
N GLU A 130 -1.55 13.55 -2.41
CA GLU A 130 -0.74 14.77 -2.41
C GLU A 130 -1.15 15.70 -3.56
N LEU A 131 -1.33 15.17 -4.78
CA LEU A 131 -1.79 15.95 -5.93
C LEU A 131 -3.17 16.57 -5.70
N VAL A 132 -4.11 15.81 -5.14
CA VAL A 132 -5.45 16.33 -4.81
C VAL A 132 -5.34 17.48 -3.80
N TYR A 133 -4.50 17.32 -2.78
CA TYR A 133 -4.25 18.38 -1.81
C TYR A 133 -3.67 19.64 -2.45
N GLU A 134 -2.64 19.51 -3.29
CA GLU A 134 -2.01 20.64 -3.99
C GLU A 134 -2.99 21.37 -4.93
N HIS A 135 -3.78 20.62 -5.70
CA HIS A 135 -4.79 21.17 -6.60
C HIS A 135 -5.84 21.98 -5.85
N VAL A 136 -6.29 21.49 -4.69
CA VAL A 136 -7.25 22.21 -3.84
C VAL A 136 -6.65 23.50 -3.29
N LEU A 137 -5.38 23.49 -2.87
CA LEU A 137 -4.68 24.71 -2.42
C LEU A 137 -4.56 25.76 -3.53
N LYS A 138 -4.44 25.34 -4.79
CA LYS A 138 -4.37 26.22 -5.97
C LYS A 138 -5.75 26.65 -6.49
N GLY A 139 -6.85 26.13 -5.92
CA GLY A 139 -8.21 26.33 -6.42
C GLY A 139 -8.55 25.53 -7.69
N GLU A 140 -7.65 24.66 -8.14
CA GLU A 140 -7.76 23.82 -9.34
C GLU A 140 -8.58 22.57 -9.01
N THR A 141 -9.88 22.73 -8.91
CA THR A 141 -10.75 21.70 -8.34
C THR A 141 -11.44 20.81 -9.37
N SER A 142 -11.09 20.97 -10.65
CA SER A 142 -11.48 20.02 -11.70
C SER A 142 -10.92 18.65 -11.35
N ASP A 143 -11.74 17.61 -11.51
CA ASP A 143 -11.35 16.20 -11.39
C ASP A 143 -11.04 15.66 -9.98
N ILE A 144 -11.26 16.41 -8.89
CA ILE A 144 -11.05 15.89 -7.52
C ILE A 144 -11.81 14.58 -7.30
N VAL A 145 -13.08 14.51 -7.73
CA VAL A 145 -13.90 13.28 -7.62
C VAL A 145 -13.24 12.11 -8.35
N MET A 146 -12.70 12.33 -9.55
CA MET A 146 -12.01 11.29 -10.31
C MET A 146 -10.75 10.81 -9.59
N GLN A 147 -9.95 11.73 -9.04
CA GLN A 147 -8.74 11.38 -8.30
C GLN A 147 -9.05 10.64 -6.99
N VAL A 148 -10.07 11.06 -6.25
CA VAL A 148 -10.51 10.36 -5.03
C VAL A 148 -11.04 8.95 -5.37
N ARG A 149 -11.77 8.79 -6.48
CA ARG A 149 -12.17 7.46 -6.98
C ARG A 149 -10.98 6.58 -7.35
N LYS A 150 -9.93 7.16 -7.93
CA LYS A 150 -8.67 6.46 -8.20
C LYS A 150 -8.02 5.98 -6.90
N VAL A 151 -7.93 6.84 -5.87
CA VAL A 151 -7.43 6.43 -4.55
C VAL A 151 -8.26 5.28 -3.98
N LYS A 152 -9.60 5.34 -4.07
CA LYS A 152 -10.48 4.27 -3.61
C LYS A 152 -10.17 2.94 -4.28
N LYS A 153 -10.06 2.94 -5.62
CA LYS A 153 -9.76 1.75 -6.41
C LYS A 153 -8.42 1.12 -6.01
N GLU A 154 -7.38 1.93 -5.87
CA GLU A 154 -6.05 1.43 -5.49
C GLU A 154 -6.02 0.94 -4.05
N LEU A 155 -6.77 1.57 -3.15
CA LEU A 155 -6.94 1.09 -1.77
C LEU A 155 -7.62 -0.29 -1.74
N ASP A 156 -8.66 -0.49 -2.54
CA ASP A 156 -9.35 -1.78 -2.63
C ASP A 156 -8.45 -2.87 -3.23
N LEU A 157 -7.64 -2.53 -4.24
CA LEU A 157 -6.62 -3.44 -4.78
C LEU A 157 -5.59 -3.82 -3.71
N MET A 158 -5.06 -2.82 -3.01
CA MET A 158 -4.05 -3.01 -1.96
C MET A 158 -4.57 -3.88 -0.81
N LYS A 159 -5.84 -3.73 -0.41
CA LYS A 159 -6.50 -4.60 0.57
C LYS A 159 -6.53 -6.05 0.13
N ASN A 160 -6.97 -6.30 -1.10
CA ASN A 160 -7.02 -7.65 -1.66
C ASN A 160 -5.62 -8.27 -1.71
N THR A 161 -4.62 -7.54 -2.21
CA THR A 161 -3.22 -8.01 -2.23
C THR A 161 -2.70 -8.33 -0.83
N PHE A 162 -3.03 -7.52 0.18
CA PHE A 162 -2.60 -7.78 1.55
C PHE A 162 -3.29 -9.03 2.13
N SER A 163 -4.58 -9.20 1.87
CA SER A 163 -5.33 -10.40 2.27
C SER A 163 -4.76 -11.66 1.61
N ASP A 164 -4.50 -11.62 0.30
CA ASP A 164 -3.89 -12.73 -0.45
C ASP A 164 -2.49 -13.07 0.08
N ARG A 165 -1.69 -12.04 0.42
CA ARG A 165 -0.38 -12.20 1.07
C ARG A 165 -0.51 -12.92 2.41
N LEU A 166 -1.44 -12.52 3.27
CA LEU A 166 -1.67 -13.19 4.56
C LEU A 166 -2.09 -14.65 4.36
N ASP A 167 -3.02 -14.90 3.44
CA ASP A 167 -3.49 -16.22 3.11
C ASP A 167 -2.37 -17.13 2.61
N TYR A 168 -1.51 -16.62 1.73
CA TYR A 168 -0.33 -17.34 1.24
C TYR A 168 0.61 -17.70 2.40
N PHE A 169 0.88 -16.72 3.26
CA PHE A 169 1.80 -16.86 4.40
C PHE A 169 1.29 -17.86 5.44
N MET A 170 -0.03 -18.04 5.56
CA MET A 170 -0.65 -18.94 6.53
C MET A 170 -0.83 -20.37 6.03
N LYS A 171 -1.00 -20.57 4.71
CA LYS A 171 -1.29 -21.89 4.10
C LYS A 171 -0.03 -22.68 3.72
N ARG A 172 1.13 -22.02 3.63
CA ARG A 172 2.42 -22.62 3.30
C ARG A 172 3.19 -23.07 4.53
#